data_AF-A0A942SMI4-F1
#
_entry.id   AF-A0A942SMI4-F1
#
_cell.length_a   1.000
_cell.length_b   1.000
_cell.length_c   1.000
_cell.angle_alpha   90.00
_cell.angle_beta   90.00
_cell.angle_gamma   90.00
#
_symmetry.space_group_name_H-M   'P 1'
#
loop_
_entity.id
_entity.type
_entity.pdbx_description
1 polymer ?
#
loop_
_entity_poly.entity_id
_entity_poly.type
_entity_poly.pdbx_seq_one_letter_code
_entity_poly.pdbx_strand_id
1 'polypeptide(L)'
;MNLAHSLQQLASDAAAVPMGATLRCAMANFRWERAVTAARAAEYDAYVGEVATHPEWKAEHKGYLGSFVHVARDLPRSANCFLAVNERAQLNEQLDNTYLLRLESLDGLFNKLLVADLANRFWQRFFRSQKDLRKEKLSDGDEALRAEFMAQWNAQRIQARPLFATFLNEFGGNLESLAKSDWPHLLRDRLGLTHWPSMTDKPLPVALMCYTVEEVRQARLLSAKKGAVAGFARPTVLDGEFSAAFIPAPLPPGGESYGYTLDLASAEIPATFTPELLTFPIDYQPRHLKALGYITRPHALHDAAAMLAARNRHVQGLRGLPDCADFGEVLA
;
A
#
# COMPACT_ATOMS: atom_id res chain seq x y z
N MET A 1 -19.57 -4.28 -0.87
CA MET A 1 -19.34 -4.91 -2.18
C MET A 1 -20.42 -5.96 -2.43
N ASN A 2 -20.79 -6.25 -3.68
CA ASN A 2 -21.76 -7.31 -3.99
C ASN A 2 -21.06 -8.68 -3.89
N LEU A 3 -21.12 -9.29 -2.72
CA LEU A 3 -20.54 -10.62 -2.44
C LEU A 3 -21.56 -11.74 -2.73
N ALA A 4 -21.06 -12.94 -3.02
CA ALA A 4 -21.87 -14.16 -2.99
C ALA A 4 -22.46 -14.42 -1.59
N HIS A 5 -23.56 -15.17 -1.52
CA HIS A 5 -24.32 -15.35 -0.27
C HIS A 5 -23.49 -15.94 0.87
N SER A 6 -22.68 -16.98 0.64
CA SER A 6 -21.79 -17.56 1.65
C SER A 6 -20.77 -16.55 2.18
N LEU A 7 -20.20 -15.72 1.29
CA LEU A 7 -19.29 -14.65 1.68
C LEU A 7 -20.00 -13.52 2.42
N GLN A 8 -21.24 -13.17 2.07
CA GLN A 8 -22.03 -12.19 2.83
C GLN A 8 -22.29 -12.67 4.27
N GLN A 9 -22.58 -13.96 4.46
CA GLN A 9 -22.77 -14.56 5.78
C GLN A 9 -21.49 -14.48 6.62
N LEU A 10 -20.35 -14.88 6.06
CA LEU A 10 -19.05 -14.77 6.71
C LEU A 10 -18.65 -13.31 6.98
N ALA A 11 -18.96 -12.41 6.05
CA ALA A 11 -18.71 -10.99 6.20
C ALA A 11 -19.63 -10.33 7.23
N SER A 12 -20.68 -10.97 7.73
CA SER A 12 -21.57 -10.38 8.74
C SER A 12 -20.85 -10.12 10.07
N ASP A 13 -21.29 -9.12 10.83
CA ASP A 13 -20.69 -8.84 12.14
C ASP A 13 -20.85 -10.03 13.11
N ALA A 14 -22.05 -10.64 13.09
CA ALA A 14 -22.37 -11.80 13.92
C ALA A 14 -21.42 -12.99 13.68
N ALA A 15 -21.06 -13.27 12.42
CA ALA A 15 -20.12 -14.34 12.09
C ALA A 15 -18.67 -13.98 12.46
N ALA A 16 -18.30 -12.70 12.38
CA ALA A 16 -16.92 -12.27 12.59
C ALA A 16 -16.56 -12.02 14.06
N VAL A 17 -17.52 -11.70 14.94
CA VAL A 17 -17.30 -11.45 16.38
C VAL A 17 -16.56 -12.60 17.08
N PRO A 18 -16.96 -13.89 16.94
CA PRO A 18 -16.29 -15.01 17.63
C PRO A 18 -14.82 -15.19 17.23
N MET A 19 -14.42 -14.64 16.07
CA MET A 19 -13.06 -14.74 15.55
C MET A 19 -12.13 -13.63 16.04
N GLY A 20 -12.66 -12.68 16.83
CA GLY A 20 -11.89 -11.60 17.45
C GLY A 20 -11.86 -10.31 16.63
N ALA A 21 -11.42 -9.23 17.29
CA ALA A 21 -11.54 -7.87 16.79
C ALA A 21 -10.79 -7.62 15.47
N THR A 22 -9.62 -8.23 15.27
CA THR A 22 -8.84 -8.08 14.03
C THR A 22 -9.61 -8.57 12.81
N LEU A 23 -10.20 -9.78 12.89
CA LEU A 23 -10.96 -10.30 11.76
C LEU A 23 -12.27 -9.54 11.57
N ARG A 24 -12.95 -9.20 12.66
CA ARG A 24 -14.16 -8.37 12.63
C ARG A 24 -13.94 -7.03 11.91
N CYS A 25 -12.82 -6.36 12.17
CA CYS A 25 -12.42 -5.15 11.45
C CYS A 25 -12.25 -5.41 9.95
N ALA A 26 -11.53 -6.47 9.58
CA ALA A 26 -11.31 -6.83 8.19
C ALA A 26 -12.63 -7.15 7.46
N MET A 27 -13.56 -7.87 8.11
CA MET A 27 -14.86 -8.21 7.52
C MET A 27 -15.74 -6.98 7.30
N ALA A 28 -15.69 -6.00 8.20
CA ALA A 28 -16.37 -4.73 8.00
C ALA A 28 -15.90 -4.02 6.73
N ASN A 29 -14.61 -4.15 6.36
CA ASN A 29 -14.11 -3.55 5.12
C ASN A 29 -14.80 -4.13 3.88
N PHE A 30 -15.01 -5.44 3.82
CA PHE A 30 -15.74 -6.08 2.71
C PHE A 30 -17.19 -5.61 2.61
N ARG A 31 -17.86 -5.45 3.76
CA ARG A 31 -19.23 -4.90 3.83
C ARG A 31 -19.31 -3.49 3.25
N TRP A 32 -18.37 -2.64 3.64
CA TRP A 32 -18.37 -1.21 3.33
C TRP A 32 -17.61 -0.80 2.07
N GLU A 33 -16.96 -1.75 1.40
CA GLU A 33 -16.30 -1.50 0.12
C GLU A 33 -17.33 -1.15 -0.97
N ARG A 34 -17.21 0.06 -1.52
CA ARG A 34 -18.10 0.59 -2.57
C ARG A 34 -17.41 0.77 -3.91
N ALA A 35 -16.08 0.75 -3.96
CA ALA A 35 -15.31 1.04 -5.17
C ALA A 35 -15.10 -0.20 -6.05
N VAL A 36 -15.36 -1.40 -5.56
CA VAL A 36 -15.34 -2.62 -6.38
C VAL A 36 -16.56 -2.66 -7.30
N THR A 37 -16.33 -2.82 -8.60
CA THR A 37 -17.39 -2.95 -9.61
C THR A 37 -18.15 -4.28 -9.46
N ALA A 38 -19.37 -4.35 -9.98
CA ALA A 38 -20.13 -5.61 -9.98
C ALA A 38 -19.40 -6.71 -10.77
N ALA A 39 -18.74 -6.35 -11.88
CA ALA A 39 -17.97 -7.31 -12.68
C ALA A 39 -16.77 -7.87 -11.92
N ARG A 40 -16.00 -7.03 -11.22
CA ARG A 40 -14.85 -7.47 -10.40
C ARG A 40 -15.32 -8.28 -9.20
N ALA A 41 -16.46 -7.93 -8.60
CA ALA A 41 -17.03 -8.71 -7.51
C ALA A 41 -17.48 -10.10 -7.97
N ALA A 42 -18.15 -10.20 -9.14
CA ALA A 42 -18.54 -11.49 -9.71
C ALA A 42 -17.33 -12.38 -10.08
N GLU A 43 -16.24 -11.79 -10.60
CA GLU A 43 -14.99 -12.51 -10.84
C GLU A 43 -14.38 -13.03 -9.53
N TYR A 44 -14.38 -12.19 -8.49
CA TYR A 44 -13.90 -12.56 -7.16
C TYR A 44 -14.72 -13.69 -6.55
N ASP A 45 -16.05 -13.59 -6.60
CA ASP A 45 -16.97 -14.60 -6.10
C ASP A 45 -16.78 -15.93 -6.85
N ALA A 46 -16.64 -15.89 -8.18
CA ALA A 46 -16.39 -17.07 -9.00
C ALA A 46 -15.04 -17.73 -8.70
N TYR A 47 -14.01 -16.95 -8.36
CA TYR A 47 -12.70 -17.47 -8.00
C TYR A 47 -12.72 -18.13 -6.61
N VAL A 48 -13.26 -17.43 -5.61
CA VAL A 48 -13.30 -17.93 -4.24
C VAL A 48 -14.22 -19.15 -4.12
N GLY A 49 -15.32 -19.15 -4.87
CA GLY A 49 -16.31 -20.22 -4.83
C GLY A 49 -17.02 -20.29 -3.48
N GLU A 50 -17.54 -21.48 -3.16
CA GLU A 50 -18.21 -21.73 -1.89
C GLU A 50 -17.19 -22.04 -0.80
N VAL A 51 -17.19 -21.23 0.26
CA VAL A 51 -16.37 -21.40 1.46
C VAL A 51 -17.27 -21.34 2.70
N ALA A 52 -16.97 -22.17 3.70
CA ALA A 52 -17.78 -22.29 4.91
C ALA A 52 -17.19 -21.55 6.11
N THR A 53 -15.90 -21.22 6.08
CA THR A 53 -15.20 -20.63 7.22
C THR A 53 -14.31 -19.44 6.82
N HIS A 54 -14.03 -18.53 7.76
CA HIS A 54 -13.10 -17.41 7.48
C HIS A 54 -11.68 -17.86 7.14
N PRO A 55 -11.10 -18.91 7.75
CA PRO A 55 -9.80 -19.43 7.33
C PRO A 55 -9.77 -19.90 5.87
N GLU A 56 -10.82 -20.60 5.42
CA GLU A 56 -10.98 -20.99 4.01
C GLU A 56 -11.05 -19.76 3.12
N TRP A 57 -11.92 -18.80 3.46
CA TRP A 57 -12.04 -17.56 2.70
C TRP A 57 -10.70 -16.80 2.63
N LYS A 58 -9.96 -16.72 3.73
CA LYS A 58 -8.64 -16.07 3.76
C LYS A 58 -7.63 -16.80 2.87
N ALA A 59 -7.67 -18.14 2.83
CA ALA A 59 -6.81 -18.93 1.96
C ALA A 59 -7.12 -18.70 0.48
N GLU A 60 -8.40 -18.75 0.10
CA GLU A 60 -8.83 -18.50 -1.28
C GLU A 60 -8.56 -17.06 -1.71
N HIS A 61 -8.80 -16.09 -0.83
CA HIS A 61 -8.45 -14.70 -1.08
C HIS A 61 -6.95 -14.52 -1.33
N LYS A 62 -6.07 -15.21 -0.58
CA LYS A 62 -4.63 -15.20 -0.86
C LYS A 62 -4.30 -15.76 -2.23
N GLY A 63 -4.99 -16.83 -2.64
CA GLY A 63 -4.92 -17.36 -4.00
C GLY A 63 -5.33 -16.32 -5.05
N TYR A 64 -6.45 -15.62 -4.82
CA TYR A 64 -6.94 -14.55 -5.69
C TYR A 64 -5.88 -13.46 -5.87
N LEU A 65 -5.26 -12.99 -4.78
CA LEU A 65 -4.19 -12.00 -4.87
C LEU A 65 -3.02 -12.51 -5.71
N GLY A 66 -2.61 -13.78 -5.54
CA GLY A 66 -1.59 -14.41 -6.38
C GLY A 66 -1.94 -14.41 -7.88
N SER A 67 -3.22 -14.67 -8.19
CA SER A 67 -3.73 -14.82 -9.54
C SER A 67 -4.04 -13.50 -10.24
N PHE A 68 -4.46 -12.44 -9.53
CA PHE A 68 -5.00 -11.22 -10.15
C PHE A 68 -4.29 -9.92 -9.76
N VAL A 69 -3.51 -9.93 -8.68
CA VAL A 69 -2.85 -8.72 -8.15
C VAL A 69 -1.32 -8.86 -8.23
N HIS A 70 -0.79 -9.98 -7.78
CA HIS A 70 0.65 -10.28 -7.76
C HIS A 70 1.11 -10.93 -9.07
N VAL A 71 0.67 -10.37 -10.19
CA VAL A 71 0.96 -10.88 -11.53
C VAL A 71 2.47 -10.85 -11.80
N ALA A 72 3.04 -11.93 -12.32
CA ALA A 72 4.45 -11.98 -12.72
C ALA A 72 4.76 -10.94 -13.82
N ARG A 73 5.95 -10.33 -13.76
CA ARG A 73 6.32 -9.22 -14.67
C ARG A 73 6.36 -9.60 -16.15
N ASP A 74 6.61 -10.86 -16.45
CA ASP A 74 6.74 -11.43 -17.79
C ASP A 74 5.40 -11.83 -18.40
N LEU A 75 4.33 -11.94 -17.60
CA LEU A 75 3.01 -12.24 -18.13
C LEU A 75 2.45 -11.07 -18.95
N PRO A 76 1.68 -11.36 -20.02
CA PRO A 76 1.11 -10.35 -20.91
C PRO A 76 -0.16 -9.71 -20.33
N ARG A 77 -0.23 -9.53 -19.01
CA ARG A 77 -1.35 -8.88 -18.33
C ARG A 77 -0.89 -8.06 -17.14
N SER A 78 -1.62 -7.01 -16.83
CA SER A 78 -1.42 -6.19 -15.64
C SER A 78 -2.31 -6.66 -14.48
N ALA A 79 -2.01 -6.20 -13.27
CA ALA A 79 -2.85 -6.43 -12.10
C ALA A 79 -4.25 -5.82 -12.30
N ASN A 80 -5.28 -6.50 -11.77
CA ASN A 80 -6.68 -6.14 -11.97
C ASN A 80 -7.02 -4.71 -11.55
N CYS A 81 -6.32 -4.15 -10.55
CA CYS A 81 -6.52 -2.77 -10.13
C CYS A 81 -6.30 -1.73 -11.24
N PHE A 82 -5.52 -2.07 -12.29
CA PHE A 82 -5.22 -1.21 -13.44
C PHE A 82 -6.00 -1.59 -14.70
N LEU A 83 -6.81 -2.66 -14.66
CA LEU A 83 -7.63 -3.10 -15.78
C LEU A 83 -9.02 -2.43 -15.73
N ALA A 84 -9.72 -2.43 -16.87
CA ALA A 84 -11.05 -1.82 -17.01
C ALA A 84 -12.08 -2.39 -16.02
N VAL A 85 -11.92 -3.65 -15.59
CA VAL A 85 -12.78 -4.27 -14.57
C VAL A 85 -12.80 -3.49 -13.25
N ASN A 86 -11.78 -2.66 -12.98
CA ASN A 86 -11.66 -1.85 -11.78
C ASN A 86 -12.01 -0.36 -11.99
N GLU A 87 -12.70 0.00 -13.08
CA GLU A 87 -13.01 1.40 -13.46
C GLU A 87 -13.51 2.29 -12.32
N ARG A 88 -14.36 1.76 -11.42
CA ARG A 88 -14.93 2.53 -10.29
C ARG A 88 -13.90 2.92 -9.22
N ALA A 89 -12.77 2.24 -9.18
CA ALA A 89 -11.65 2.54 -8.29
C ALA A 89 -10.47 3.17 -9.05
N GLN A 90 -10.57 3.43 -10.35
CA GLN A 90 -9.53 4.14 -11.08
C GLN A 90 -9.56 5.61 -10.70
N LEU A 91 -8.38 6.20 -10.54
CA LEU A 91 -8.25 7.62 -10.27
C LEU A 91 -8.04 8.37 -11.59
N ASN A 92 -8.30 9.67 -11.56
CA ASN A 92 -8.12 10.55 -12.71
C ASN A 92 -6.68 10.45 -13.24
N GLU A 93 -6.49 10.20 -14.53
CA GLU A 93 -5.15 10.17 -15.12
C GLU A 93 -4.50 11.56 -15.15
N GLN A 94 -5.25 12.65 -14.99
CA GLN A 94 -4.79 14.04 -15.06
C GLN A 94 -4.42 14.63 -13.69
N LEU A 95 -4.06 13.80 -12.69
CA LEU A 95 -3.49 14.30 -11.43
C LEU A 95 -2.38 15.34 -11.70
N ASP A 96 -2.32 16.39 -10.90
CA ASP A 96 -1.24 17.37 -11.02
C ASP A 96 0.12 16.66 -11.01
N ASN A 97 1.09 17.18 -11.78
CA ASN A 97 2.43 16.61 -11.79
C ASN A 97 3.10 16.86 -10.44
N THR A 98 2.87 15.94 -9.52
CA THR A 98 3.31 15.99 -8.13
C THR A 98 4.25 14.83 -7.82
N TYR A 99 4.88 14.91 -6.65
CA TYR A 99 5.76 13.89 -6.13
C TYR A 99 5.00 12.89 -5.29
N LEU A 100 5.16 11.63 -5.63
CA LEU A 100 4.68 10.48 -4.90
C LEU A 100 5.78 9.99 -3.96
N LEU A 101 5.41 9.73 -2.71
CA LEU A 101 6.26 9.11 -1.71
C LEU A 101 5.89 7.66 -1.53
N ARG A 102 6.91 6.84 -1.28
CA ARG A 102 6.74 5.47 -0.84
C ARG A 102 7.81 5.11 0.18
N LEU A 103 7.39 4.31 1.14
CA LEU A 103 8.26 3.64 2.08
C LEU A 103 8.47 2.19 1.61
N GLU A 104 9.71 1.80 1.38
CA GLU A 104 10.06 0.43 0.97
C GLU A 104 10.85 -0.28 2.05
N SER A 105 10.52 -1.55 2.29
CA SER A 105 11.37 -2.45 3.07
C SER A 105 12.52 -2.97 2.22
N LEU A 106 13.72 -2.93 2.77
CA LEU A 106 14.92 -3.49 2.16
C LEU A 106 15.31 -4.86 2.76
N ASP A 107 14.59 -5.33 3.78
CA ASP A 107 14.90 -6.58 4.50
C ASP A 107 15.10 -7.77 3.57
N GLY A 108 14.23 -7.90 2.56
CA GLY A 108 14.32 -8.96 1.57
C GLY A 108 15.63 -8.96 0.75
N LEU A 109 16.30 -7.82 0.60
CA LEU A 109 17.61 -7.75 -0.08
C LEU A 109 18.75 -8.21 0.83
N PHE A 110 18.67 -7.94 2.13
CA PHE A 110 19.68 -8.37 3.10
C PHE A 110 19.60 -9.88 3.39
N ASN A 111 18.43 -10.49 3.23
CA ASN A 111 18.20 -11.90 3.53
C ASN A 111 18.38 -12.85 2.33
N LYS A 112 18.68 -12.32 1.13
CA LYS A 112 18.87 -13.12 -0.09
C LYS A 112 20.35 -13.30 -0.41
N LEU A 113 20.86 -14.53 -0.30
CA LEU A 113 22.28 -14.88 -0.46
C LEU A 113 22.96 -14.23 -1.67
N LEU A 114 22.30 -14.20 -2.83
CA LEU A 114 22.88 -13.68 -4.08
C LEU A 114 23.04 -12.16 -4.12
N VAL A 115 22.29 -11.41 -3.31
CA VAL A 115 22.28 -9.93 -3.34
C VAL A 115 22.64 -9.30 -1.99
N ALA A 116 22.76 -10.09 -0.93
CA ALA A 116 23.03 -9.62 0.42
C ALA A 116 24.37 -8.88 0.53
N ASP A 117 25.43 -9.37 -0.11
CA ASP A 117 26.73 -8.67 -0.11
C ASP A 117 26.62 -7.27 -0.75
N LEU A 118 25.99 -7.18 -1.92
CA LEU A 118 25.77 -5.92 -2.62
C LEU A 118 24.92 -4.96 -1.77
N ALA A 119 23.84 -5.45 -1.17
CA ALA A 119 22.99 -4.66 -0.28
C ALA A 119 23.78 -4.13 0.93
N ASN A 120 24.63 -4.97 1.54
CA ASN A 120 25.50 -4.56 2.65
C ASN A 120 26.52 -3.51 2.23
N ARG A 121 27.22 -3.69 1.11
CA ARG A 121 28.19 -2.70 0.58
C ARG A 121 27.52 -1.37 0.27
N PHE A 122 26.38 -1.41 -0.45
CA PHE A 122 25.58 -0.23 -0.74
C PHE A 122 25.15 0.48 0.53
N TRP A 123 24.60 -0.26 1.49
CA TRP A 123 24.15 0.29 2.77
C TRP A 123 25.28 0.95 3.54
N GLN A 124 26.40 0.27 3.74
CA GLN A 124 27.55 0.82 4.46
C GLN A 124 28.07 2.12 3.84
N ARG A 125 28.07 2.22 2.49
CA ARG A 125 28.53 3.40 1.76
C ARG A 125 27.53 4.57 1.86
N PHE A 126 26.27 4.32 1.54
CA PHE A 126 25.29 5.39 1.37
C PHE A 126 24.54 5.75 2.65
N PHE A 127 24.38 4.83 3.60
CA PHE A 127 23.76 5.13 4.89
C PHE A 127 24.61 6.14 5.69
N ARG A 128 25.95 6.01 5.63
CA ARG A 128 26.89 6.95 6.27
C ARG A 128 26.95 8.32 5.59
N SER A 129 26.57 8.39 4.31
CA SER A 129 26.67 9.60 3.48
C SER A 129 25.39 9.79 2.66
N GLN A 130 24.23 9.88 3.33
CA GLN A 130 22.93 9.92 2.65
C GLN A 130 22.76 11.09 1.68
N LYS A 131 23.50 12.19 1.86
CA LYS A 131 23.52 13.30 0.89
C LYS A 131 23.97 12.85 -0.51
N ASP A 132 24.81 11.81 -0.60
CA ASP A 132 25.32 11.30 -1.87
C ASP A 132 24.25 10.53 -2.66
N LEU A 133 23.21 9.99 -2.00
CA LEU A 133 22.08 9.37 -2.70
C LEU A 133 21.40 10.35 -3.65
N ARG A 134 21.38 11.64 -3.28
CA ARG A 134 20.70 12.71 -4.00
C ARG A 134 21.58 13.45 -5.00
N LYS A 135 22.87 13.12 -5.10
CA LYS A 135 23.76 13.73 -6.08
C LYS A 135 23.46 13.19 -7.47
N GLU A 136 23.49 14.07 -8.48
CA GLU A 136 23.36 13.67 -9.87
C GLU A 136 24.54 12.81 -10.33
N LYS A 137 25.74 13.13 -9.86
CA LYS A 137 26.98 12.43 -10.22
C LYS A 137 27.79 12.05 -8.98
N LEU A 138 28.30 10.83 -8.97
CA LEU A 138 29.22 10.30 -7.99
C LEU A 138 30.58 9.95 -8.62
N SER A 139 31.50 9.41 -7.83
CA SER A 139 32.69 8.76 -8.38
C SER A 139 32.26 7.54 -9.22
N ASP A 140 33.07 7.13 -10.19
CA ASP A 140 32.71 6.01 -11.09
C ASP A 140 32.39 4.72 -10.31
N GLY A 141 33.15 4.44 -9.25
CA GLY A 141 32.91 3.27 -8.39
C GLY A 141 31.61 3.37 -7.57
N ASP A 142 31.29 4.55 -7.02
CA ASP A 142 30.05 4.76 -6.29
C ASP A 142 28.83 4.74 -7.22
N GLU A 143 28.96 5.27 -8.43
CA GLU A 143 27.91 5.24 -9.45
C GLU A 143 27.64 3.81 -9.92
N ALA A 144 28.70 3.03 -10.15
CA ALA A 144 28.58 1.61 -10.47
C ALA A 144 27.87 0.84 -9.35
N LEU A 145 28.26 1.06 -8.09
CA LEU A 145 27.61 0.44 -6.94
C LEU A 145 26.12 0.83 -6.84
N ARG A 146 25.81 2.12 -7.07
CA ARG A 146 24.44 2.64 -7.02
C ARG A 146 23.56 2.06 -8.14
N ALA A 147 24.08 2.00 -9.36
CA ALA A 147 23.38 1.42 -10.50
C ALA A 147 23.18 -0.09 -10.35
N GLU A 148 24.22 -0.83 -9.92
CA GLU A 148 24.16 -2.27 -9.69
C GLU A 148 23.13 -2.61 -8.60
N PHE A 149 23.15 -1.89 -7.48
CA PHE A 149 22.16 -2.05 -6.41
C PHE A 149 20.73 -1.86 -6.92
N MET A 150 20.49 -0.80 -7.70
CA MET A 150 19.16 -0.52 -8.23
C MET A 150 18.70 -1.57 -9.25
N ALA A 151 19.61 -2.02 -10.13
CA ALA A 151 19.33 -3.08 -11.08
C ALA A 151 18.97 -4.40 -10.38
N GLN A 152 19.75 -4.80 -9.36
CA GLN A 152 19.47 -6.00 -8.59
C GLN A 152 18.17 -5.87 -7.81
N TRP A 153 17.88 -4.72 -7.20
CA TRP A 153 16.62 -4.50 -6.51
C TRP A 153 15.42 -4.66 -7.45
N ASN A 154 15.45 -4.05 -8.64
CA ASN A 154 14.38 -4.24 -9.63
C ASN A 154 14.28 -5.69 -10.10
N ALA A 155 15.40 -6.40 -10.27
CA ALA A 155 15.41 -7.82 -10.65
C ALA A 155 14.77 -8.71 -9.56
N GLN A 156 14.92 -8.35 -8.27
CA GLN A 156 14.27 -9.06 -7.18
C GLN A 156 12.75 -8.83 -7.11
N ARG A 157 12.22 -7.80 -7.78
CA ARG A 157 10.79 -7.50 -7.88
C ARG A 157 10.16 -8.28 -9.03
N ILE A 158 10.09 -9.60 -8.91
CA ILE A 158 9.62 -10.52 -9.97
C ILE A 158 8.12 -10.40 -10.31
N GLN A 159 7.34 -9.79 -9.42
CA GLN A 159 5.92 -9.53 -9.62
C GLN A 159 5.68 -8.04 -9.86
N ALA A 160 4.81 -7.73 -10.81
CA ALA A 160 4.32 -6.39 -11.12
C ALA A 160 3.26 -5.95 -10.09
N ARG A 161 3.58 -6.09 -8.79
CA ARG A 161 2.64 -5.76 -7.71
C ARG A 161 2.28 -4.28 -7.76
N PRO A 162 1.00 -3.92 -7.60
CA PRO A 162 0.59 -2.54 -7.42
C PRO A 162 1.39 -1.89 -6.29
N LEU A 163 1.79 -0.64 -6.53
CA LEU A 163 2.69 0.05 -5.62
C LEU A 163 1.92 1.07 -4.80
N PHE A 164 1.76 0.82 -3.50
CA PHE A 164 1.18 1.79 -2.57
C PHE A 164 2.07 3.03 -2.48
N ALA A 165 1.45 4.20 -2.61
CA ALA A 165 2.09 5.50 -2.54
C ALA A 165 1.16 6.52 -1.87
N THR A 166 1.74 7.65 -1.50
CA THR A 166 1.05 8.86 -1.03
C THR A 166 1.69 10.09 -1.68
N PHE A 167 1.20 11.29 -1.41
CA PHE A 167 1.78 12.53 -1.94
C PHE A 167 2.79 13.15 -0.97
N LEU A 168 3.87 13.73 -1.49
CA LEU A 168 4.85 14.48 -0.68
C LEU A 168 4.22 15.68 0.03
N ASN A 169 3.19 16.29 -0.55
CA ASN A 169 2.51 17.46 0.02
C ASN A 169 1.86 17.15 1.38
N GLU A 170 1.42 15.92 1.60
CA GLU A 170 0.86 15.43 2.85
C GLU A 170 1.90 15.36 3.98
N PHE A 171 3.18 15.45 3.61
CA PHE A 171 4.33 15.48 4.51
C PHE A 171 5.07 16.82 4.42
N GLY A 172 4.33 17.90 4.14
CA GLY A 172 4.83 19.27 4.11
C GLY A 172 5.49 19.70 2.80
N GLY A 173 5.47 18.88 1.75
CA GLY A 173 5.94 19.26 0.41
C GLY A 173 7.47 19.34 0.26
N ASN A 174 8.23 19.28 1.35
CA ASN A 174 9.68 19.45 1.36
C ASN A 174 10.39 18.13 1.71
N LEU A 175 10.90 17.47 0.67
CA LEU A 175 11.63 16.21 0.80
C LEU A 175 12.88 16.32 1.67
N GLU A 176 13.60 17.45 1.64
CA GLU A 176 14.81 17.61 2.46
C GLU A 176 14.50 17.72 3.95
N SER A 177 13.41 18.42 4.29
CA SER A 177 12.90 18.52 5.66
C SER A 177 12.45 17.15 6.15
N LEU A 178 11.67 16.43 5.33
CA LEU A 178 11.23 15.08 5.65
C LEU A 178 12.42 14.13 5.87
N ALA A 179 13.43 14.14 4.99
CA ALA A 179 14.60 13.29 5.12
C ALA A 179 15.45 13.57 6.37
N LYS A 180 15.26 14.74 7.03
CA LYS A 180 15.93 15.12 8.29
C LYS A 180 15.08 14.82 9.53
N SER A 181 13.82 14.39 9.38
CA SER A 181 12.94 14.01 10.49
C SER A 181 13.03 12.52 10.80
N ASP A 182 12.24 12.04 11.78
CA ASP A 182 12.02 10.61 12.03
C ASP A 182 11.09 9.97 10.97
N TRP A 183 11.40 10.21 9.68
CA TRP A 183 10.58 9.76 8.56
C TRP A 183 10.30 8.26 8.52
N PRO A 184 11.19 7.33 8.97
CA PRO A 184 10.86 5.90 8.93
C PRO A 184 9.65 5.56 9.78
N HIS A 185 9.59 6.09 11.01
CA HIS A 185 8.48 5.87 11.92
C HIS A 185 7.26 6.71 11.53
N LEU A 186 7.48 7.98 11.17
CA LEU A 186 6.41 8.88 10.72
C LEU A 186 5.66 8.29 9.52
N LEU A 187 6.37 7.85 8.48
CA LEU A 187 5.74 7.25 7.30
C LEU A 187 5.10 5.91 7.63
N ARG A 188 5.73 5.04 8.43
CA ARG A 188 5.10 3.78 8.84
C ARG A 188 3.76 4.03 9.52
N ASP A 189 3.72 4.96 10.46
CA ASP A 189 2.52 5.24 11.26
C ASP A 189 1.45 5.94 10.43
N ARG A 190 1.83 6.98 9.67
CA ARG A 190 0.92 7.72 8.79
C ARG A 190 0.41 6.89 7.62
N LEU A 191 1.10 5.82 7.22
CA LEU A 191 0.70 4.93 6.12
C LEU A 191 0.06 3.62 6.60
N GLY A 192 -0.25 3.48 7.89
CA GLY A 192 -0.97 2.30 8.39
C GLY A 192 -0.22 0.97 8.25
N LEU A 193 1.12 0.98 8.22
CA LEU A 193 1.93 -0.20 7.95
C LEU A 193 2.11 -1.09 9.18
N THR A 194 1.01 -1.68 9.64
CA THR A 194 0.96 -2.57 10.83
C THR A 194 1.78 -3.85 10.70
N HIS A 195 2.01 -4.30 9.48
CA HIS A 195 2.79 -5.49 9.16
C HIS A 195 4.31 -5.28 9.24
N TRP A 196 4.77 -4.09 9.65
CA TRP A 196 6.18 -3.80 9.92
C TRP A 196 6.45 -3.71 11.44
N PRO A 197 6.28 -4.81 12.19
CA PRO A 197 6.64 -4.83 13.59
C PRO A 197 8.16 -4.84 13.66
N SER A 198 8.74 -3.74 14.14
CA SER A 198 10.15 -3.74 14.51
C SER A 198 10.25 -3.60 16.02
N MET A 199 11.09 -4.44 16.60
CA MET A 199 11.55 -4.33 17.97
C MET A 199 12.98 -3.78 17.93
N THR A 200 13.43 -3.17 19.03
CA THR A 200 14.75 -2.51 19.11
C THR A 200 15.91 -3.43 18.74
N ASP A 201 15.78 -4.74 19.00
CA ASP A 201 16.77 -5.78 18.71
C ASP A 201 16.75 -6.28 17.26
N LYS A 202 15.70 -5.95 16.49
CA LYS A 202 15.59 -6.28 15.06
C LYS A 202 15.12 -5.07 14.23
N PRO A 203 16.02 -4.08 14.00
CA PRO A 203 15.75 -2.94 13.13
C PRO A 203 15.37 -3.38 11.71
N LEU A 204 14.32 -2.77 11.15
CA LEU A 204 13.91 -2.98 9.77
C LEU A 204 14.57 -1.94 8.85
N PRO A 205 15.50 -2.31 7.95
CA PRO A 205 16.07 -1.36 7.00
C PRO A 205 15.02 -0.94 5.97
N VAL A 206 14.86 0.36 5.79
CA VAL A 206 13.89 0.96 4.88
C VAL A 206 14.49 2.03 3.99
N ALA A 207 13.83 2.27 2.87
CA ALA A 207 14.17 3.31 1.91
C ALA A 207 13.00 4.27 1.70
N LEU A 208 13.30 5.56 1.66
CA LEU A 208 12.39 6.59 1.21
C LEU A 208 12.51 6.72 -0.31
N MET A 209 11.46 6.31 -1.02
CA MET A 209 11.36 6.43 -2.46
C MET A 209 10.50 7.64 -2.83
N CYS A 210 10.92 8.38 -3.85
CA CYS A 210 10.16 9.50 -4.38
C CYS A 210 10.31 9.61 -5.90
N TYR A 211 9.17 9.62 -6.58
CA TYR A 211 9.04 9.67 -8.05
C TYR A 211 7.79 10.46 -8.42
N THR A 212 7.62 10.77 -9.69
CA THR A 212 6.53 11.62 -10.16
C THR A 212 5.32 10.81 -10.63
N VAL A 213 4.15 11.45 -10.60
CA VAL A 213 2.94 10.95 -11.29
C VAL A 213 3.25 10.69 -12.77
N GLU A 214 4.01 11.57 -13.42
CA GLU A 214 4.36 11.41 -14.83
C GLU A 214 5.16 10.13 -15.12
N GLU A 215 6.11 9.77 -14.26
CA GLU A 215 6.87 8.53 -14.42
C GLU A 215 5.97 7.28 -14.36
N VAL A 216 4.91 7.30 -13.53
CA VAL A 216 3.92 6.21 -13.46
C VAL A 216 3.09 6.14 -14.75
N ARG A 217 2.66 7.29 -15.30
CA ARG A 217 1.95 7.34 -16.58
C ARG A 217 2.79 6.80 -17.72
N GLN A 218 4.05 7.21 -17.79
CA GLN A 218 4.97 6.73 -18.82
C GLN A 218 5.19 5.22 -18.71
N ALA A 219 5.37 4.69 -17.50
CA ALA A 219 5.50 3.24 -17.29
C ALA A 219 4.24 2.46 -17.75
N ARG A 220 3.04 2.99 -17.48
CA ARG A 220 1.78 2.43 -17.98
C ARG A 220 1.71 2.46 -19.50
N LEU A 221 1.98 3.61 -20.13
CA LEU A 221 1.93 3.79 -21.59
C LEU A 221 2.87 2.82 -22.31
N LEU A 222 4.10 2.65 -21.80
CA LEU A 222 5.07 1.69 -22.31
C LEU A 222 4.61 0.23 -22.14
N SER A 223 3.68 -0.02 -21.22
CA SER A 223 3.11 -1.33 -20.91
C SER A 223 1.69 -1.54 -21.47
N ALA A 224 1.22 -0.70 -22.40
CA ALA A 224 -0.17 -0.73 -22.91
C ALA A 224 -0.61 -2.11 -23.44
N LYS A 225 0.33 -2.90 -23.97
CA LYS A 225 0.07 -4.28 -24.45
C LYS A 225 -0.36 -5.26 -23.35
N LYS A 226 -0.24 -4.88 -22.07
CA LYS A 226 -0.65 -5.67 -20.90
C LYS A 226 -2.09 -5.38 -20.44
N GLY A 227 -2.83 -4.56 -21.17
CA GLY A 227 -4.25 -4.28 -20.91
C GLY A 227 -4.51 -3.26 -19.79
N ALA A 228 -3.48 -2.65 -19.21
CA ALA A 228 -3.64 -1.59 -18.24
C ALA A 228 -4.25 -0.34 -18.89
N VAL A 229 -5.41 0.06 -18.37
CA VAL A 229 -6.13 1.26 -18.83
C VAL A 229 -5.91 2.46 -17.90
N ALA A 230 -5.44 2.21 -16.67
CA ALA A 230 -5.13 3.24 -15.68
C ALA A 230 -3.74 3.05 -15.06
N GLY A 231 -3.12 4.15 -14.68
CA GLY A 231 -1.84 4.26 -13.98
C GLY A 231 -2.03 4.37 -12.47
N PHE A 232 -3.23 4.77 -12.06
CA PHE A 232 -3.57 5.04 -10.66
C PHE A 232 -4.92 4.43 -10.31
N ALA A 233 -4.99 3.83 -9.13
CA ALA A 233 -6.23 3.36 -8.55
C ALA A 233 -6.25 3.64 -7.06
N ARG A 234 -7.43 3.86 -6.48
CA ARG A 234 -7.60 3.77 -5.03
C ARG A 234 -7.54 2.28 -4.63
N PRO A 235 -6.90 1.95 -3.51
CA PRO A 235 -6.92 0.58 -3.01
C PRO A 235 -8.34 0.14 -2.61
N THR A 236 -8.63 -1.13 -2.84
CA THR A 236 -9.86 -1.81 -2.42
C THR A 236 -9.53 -3.03 -1.56
N VAL A 237 -10.54 -3.63 -0.93
CA VAL A 237 -10.40 -4.92 -0.22
C VAL A 237 -9.87 -6.07 -1.08
N LEU A 238 -9.82 -5.92 -2.40
CA LEU A 238 -9.34 -6.94 -3.34
C LEU A 238 -7.91 -6.71 -3.83
N ASP A 239 -7.22 -5.70 -3.31
CA ASP A 239 -5.87 -5.31 -3.75
C ASP A 239 -4.76 -5.66 -2.74
N GLY A 240 -5.12 -6.24 -1.60
CA GLY A 240 -4.19 -6.65 -0.55
C GLY A 240 -4.82 -7.67 0.40
N GLU A 241 -4.03 -8.22 1.31
CA GLU A 241 -4.51 -9.22 2.28
C GLU A 241 -5.54 -8.63 3.26
N PHE A 242 -6.28 -9.52 3.95
CA PHE A 242 -7.19 -9.11 5.02
C PHE A 242 -6.42 -8.31 6.08
N SER A 243 -6.80 -7.06 6.25
CA SER A 243 -6.16 -6.13 7.17
C SER A 243 -7.20 -5.40 8.02
N ALA A 244 -6.96 -5.36 9.33
CA ALA A 244 -7.73 -4.53 10.26
C ALA A 244 -7.38 -3.03 10.14
N ALA A 245 -6.21 -2.73 9.56
CA ALA A 245 -5.73 -1.35 9.38
C ALA A 245 -6.10 -0.76 8.01
N PHE A 246 -6.58 -1.59 7.08
CA PHE A 246 -7.25 -1.10 5.90
C PHE A 246 -8.66 -0.63 6.29
N ILE A 247 -9.10 0.52 5.80
CA ILE A 247 -10.48 0.97 5.85
C ILE A 247 -10.81 1.46 4.44
N PRO A 248 -11.86 0.95 3.77
CA PRO A 248 -12.26 1.48 2.47
C PRO A 248 -12.52 2.98 2.60
N ALA A 249 -12.12 3.77 1.61
CA ALA A 249 -12.55 5.16 1.59
C ALA A 249 -14.04 5.28 1.18
N PRO A 250 -14.76 6.32 1.61
CA PRO A 250 -16.06 6.63 1.03
C PRO A 250 -15.96 6.85 -0.48
N LEU A 251 -17.08 6.68 -1.17
CA LEU A 251 -17.21 6.99 -2.59
C LEU A 251 -18.34 8.00 -2.75
N PRO A 252 -18.07 9.31 -2.58
CA PRO A 252 -19.08 10.35 -2.67
C PRO A 252 -19.61 10.48 -4.11
N PRO A 253 -20.79 11.11 -4.30
CA PRO A 253 -21.28 11.47 -5.62
C PRO A 253 -20.23 12.28 -6.39
N GLY A 254 -19.91 11.89 -7.64
CA GLY A 254 -18.80 12.46 -8.41
C GLY A 254 -17.52 11.60 -8.41
N GLY A 255 -17.42 10.61 -7.53
CA GLY A 255 -16.54 9.45 -7.70
C GLY A 255 -15.04 9.62 -7.44
N GLU A 256 -14.53 10.85 -7.29
CA GLU A 256 -13.11 11.07 -7.04
C GLU A 256 -12.80 11.08 -5.53
N SER A 257 -12.29 9.95 -5.02
CA SER A 257 -11.68 9.87 -3.69
C SER A 257 -10.47 8.95 -3.73
N TYR A 258 -9.39 9.35 -3.07
CA TYR A 258 -8.27 8.47 -2.77
C TYR A 258 -8.68 7.43 -1.72
N GLY A 259 -7.83 6.42 -1.50
CA GLY A 259 -7.85 5.66 -0.25
C GLY A 259 -7.38 6.53 0.92
N TYR A 260 -7.63 6.10 2.15
CA TYR A 260 -7.14 6.78 3.35
C TYR A 260 -6.49 5.77 4.29
N THR A 261 -5.28 6.07 4.73
CA THR A 261 -4.55 5.18 5.63
C THR A 261 -5.00 5.39 7.08
N LEU A 262 -4.98 4.30 7.85
CA LEU A 262 -5.13 4.39 9.30
C LEU A 262 -3.84 4.94 9.92
N ASP A 263 -3.91 6.09 10.57
CA ASP A 263 -2.80 6.65 11.34
C ASP A 263 -2.58 5.83 12.62
N LEU A 264 -1.46 5.10 12.69
CA LEU A 264 -1.14 4.21 13.82
C LEU A 264 -0.74 4.95 15.09
N ALA A 265 -0.48 6.26 15.00
CA ALA A 265 -0.10 7.10 16.13
C ALA A 265 -1.26 7.97 16.64
N SER A 266 -2.38 8.07 15.91
CA SER A 266 -3.49 8.95 16.29
C SER A 266 -4.34 8.39 17.44
N ALA A 267 -4.45 9.17 18.52
CA ALA A 267 -5.32 8.89 19.66
C ALA A 267 -6.73 9.52 19.51
N GLU A 268 -6.91 10.45 18.58
CA GLU A 268 -8.14 11.23 18.40
C GLU A 268 -8.86 10.86 17.10
N ILE A 269 -10.09 11.37 16.95
CA ILE A 269 -10.82 11.31 15.68
C ILE A 269 -10.05 12.18 14.67
N PRO A 270 -9.55 11.63 13.55
CA PRO A 270 -8.76 12.40 12.60
C PRO A 270 -9.59 13.53 11.96
N ALA A 271 -9.04 14.74 11.98
CA ALA A 271 -9.58 15.88 11.21
C ALA A 271 -9.12 15.89 9.75
N THR A 272 -7.98 15.24 9.46
CA THR A 272 -7.39 15.09 8.13
C THR A 272 -6.91 13.66 7.92
N PHE A 273 -6.83 13.25 6.66
CA PHE A 273 -6.49 11.88 6.27
C PHE A 273 -5.29 11.89 5.33
N THR A 274 -4.36 10.94 5.49
CA THR A 274 -3.31 10.74 4.49
C THR A 274 -3.94 10.00 3.29
N PRO A 275 -3.94 10.58 2.08
CA PRO A 275 -4.37 9.88 0.88
C PRO A 275 -3.43 8.73 0.55
N GLU A 276 -4.01 7.63 0.10
CA GLU A 276 -3.33 6.44 -0.40
C GLU A 276 -3.81 6.12 -1.81
N LEU A 277 -2.86 5.75 -2.67
CA LEU A 277 -3.12 5.29 -4.03
C LEU A 277 -2.22 4.12 -4.40
N LEU A 278 -2.75 3.25 -5.26
CA LEU A 278 -2.01 2.25 -6.01
C LEU A 278 -1.48 2.90 -7.28
N THR A 279 -0.19 2.71 -7.53
CA THR A 279 0.49 3.21 -8.73
C THR A 279 0.94 2.05 -9.60
N PHE A 280 0.84 2.24 -10.92
CA PHE A 280 1.33 1.28 -11.89
C PHE A 280 2.84 1.04 -11.65
N PRO A 281 3.31 -0.22 -11.72
CA PRO A 281 4.69 -0.52 -11.37
C PRO A 281 5.69 0.22 -12.24
N ILE A 282 6.63 0.91 -11.60
CA ILE A 282 7.81 1.50 -12.24
C ILE A 282 9.07 0.70 -11.88
N ASP A 283 10.01 0.65 -12.82
CA ASP A 283 11.39 0.29 -12.48
C ASP A 283 12.05 1.46 -11.78
N TYR A 284 12.61 1.18 -10.61
CA TYR A 284 13.28 2.22 -9.85
C TYR A 284 14.59 2.64 -10.52
N GLN A 285 14.88 3.92 -10.42
CA GLN A 285 16.12 4.53 -10.85
C GLN A 285 16.88 5.05 -9.63
N PRO A 286 18.21 5.17 -9.69
CA PRO A 286 19.00 5.78 -8.62
C PRO A 286 18.41 7.07 -8.05
N ARG A 287 17.89 7.93 -8.93
CA ARG A 287 17.27 9.21 -8.55
C ARG A 287 16.01 9.06 -7.68
N HIS A 288 15.34 7.91 -7.67
CA HIS A 288 14.13 7.71 -6.87
C HIS A 288 14.44 7.49 -5.39
N LEU A 289 15.63 6.96 -5.06
CA LEU A 289 16.03 6.69 -3.69
C LEU A 289 16.52 7.98 -3.01
N LYS A 290 15.80 8.43 -1.97
CA LYS A 290 16.04 9.74 -1.36
C LYS A 290 16.71 9.67 0.01
N ALA A 291 16.41 8.62 0.78
CA ALA A 291 16.99 8.40 2.10
C ALA A 291 16.95 6.92 2.46
N LEU A 292 17.82 6.53 3.40
CA LEU A 292 17.89 5.21 3.99
C LEU A 292 17.70 5.33 5.51
N GLY A 293 16.96 4.43 6.11
CA GLY A 293 16.55 4.55 7.50
C GLY A 293 16.30 3.20 8.14
N TYR A 294 16.12 3.22 9.45
CA TYR A 294 15.64 2.06 10.18
C TYR A 294 14.32 2.40 10.87
N ILE A 295 13.39 1.47 10.82
CA ILE A 295 12.33 1.40 11.81
C ILE A 295 12.90 0.55 12.95
N THR A 296 12.87 1.07 14.17
CA THR A 296 13.58 0.51 15.33
C THR A 296 12.70 0.31 16.55
N ARG A 297 11.43 0.75 16.51
CA ARG A 297 10.47 0.60 17.60
C ARG A 297 9.12 0.15 17.05
N PRO A 298 8.24 -0.45 17.86
CA PRO A 298 6.88 -0.79 17.43
C PRO A 298 6.03 0.48 17.17
N HIS A 299 4.89 0.32 16.51
CA HIS A 299 3.83 1.34 16.46
C HIS A 299 2.97 1.27 17.74
N ALA A 300 2.17 2.31 18.01
CA ALA A 300 1.44 2.45 19.27
C ALA A 300 0.28 1.45 19.45
N LEU A 301 -0.27 0.89 18.37
CA LEU A 301 -1.40 -0.04 18.42
C LEU A 301 -0.94 -1.48 18.74
N HIS A 302 -0.69 -1.81 20.00
CA HIS A 302 -0.06 -3.09 20.39
C HIS A 302 -0.99 -4.31 20.40
N ASP A 303 -2.31 -4.10 20.46
CA ASP A 303 -3.29 -5.19 20.58
C ASP A 303 -4.54 -4.95 19.72
N ALA A 304 -5.40 -5.97 19.67
CA ALA A 304 -6.61 -5.97 18.85
C ALA A 304 -7.66 -4.95 19.32
N ALA A 305 -7.69 -4.59 20.61
CA ALA A 305 -8.61 -3.60 21.15
C ALA A 305 -8.16 -2.17 20.76
N ALA A 306 -6.86 -1.89 20.85
CA ALA A 306 -6.28 -0.64 20.37
C ALA A 306 -6.50 -0.46 18.86
N MET A 307 -6.34 -1.53 18.08
CA MET A 307 -6.62 -1.52 16.64
C MET A 307 -8.09 -1.22 16.33
N LEU A 308 -9.02 -1.88 17.04
CA LEU A 308 -10.45 -1.65 16.90
C LEU A 308 -10.83 -0.21 17.25
N ALA A 309 -10.28 0.33 18.34
CA ALA A 309 -10.52 1.71 18.76
C ALA A 309 -10.00 2.71 17.71
N ALA A 310 -8.80 2.49 17.18
CA ALA A 310 -8.23 3.33 16.12
C ALA A 310 -9.07 3.28 14.84
N ARG A 311 -9.50 2.08 14.40
CA ARG A 311 -10.42 1.92 13.27
C ARG A 311 -11.71 2.71 13.49
N ASN A 312 -12.34 2.57 14.66
CA ASN A 312 -13.60 3.24 14.96
C ASN A 312 -13.45 4.77 14.92
N ARG A 313 -12.36 5.32 15.47
CA ARG A 313 -12.05 6.76 15.36
C ARG A 313 -11.84 7.20 13.91
N HIS A 314 -11.13 6.40 13.12
CA HIS A 314 -10.94 6.67 11.69
C HIS A 314 -12.28 6.70 10.94
N VAL A 315 -13.15 5.71 11.14
CA VAL A 315 -14.51 5.68 10.55
C VAL A 315 -15.34 6.88 11.00
N GLN A 316 -15.27 7.27 12.28
CA GLN A 316 -15.94 8.47 12.77
C GLN A 316 -15.46 9.73 12.07
N GLY A 317 -14.15 9.87 11.83
CA GLY A 317 -13.60 10.98 11.08
C GLY A 317 -14.06 10.98 9.62
N LEU A 318 -14.08 9.81 8.96
CA LEU A 318 -14.57 9.68 7.58
C LEU A 318 -16.04 10.08 7.46
N ARG A 319 -16.87 9.78 8.48
CA ARG A 319 -18.26 10.24 8.54
C ARG A 319 -18.41 11.75 8.68
N GLY A 320 -17.38 12.43 9.15
CA GLY A 320 -17.31 13.89 9.20
C GLY A 320 -17.00 14.56 7.85
N LEU A 321 -16.59 13.78 6.83
CA LEU A 321 -16.40 14.32 5.48
C LEU A 321 -17.75 14.65 4.82
N PRO A 322 -17.80 15.66 3.93
CA PRO A 322 -19.00 15.98 3.17
C PRO A 322 -19.58 14.74 2.47
N ASP A 323 -20.90 14.59 2.52
CA ASP A 323 -21.66 13.48 1.91
C ASP A 323 -21.27 12.06 2.39
N CYS A 324 -20.61 11.95 3.55
CA CYS A 324 -20.12 10.68 4.08
C CYS A 324 -20.74 10.26 5.43
N ALA A 325 -21.78 10.94 5.92
CA ALA A 325 -22.36 10.69 7.25
C ALA A 325 -22.77 9.21 7.49
N ASP A 326 -23.25 8.53 6.45
CA ASP A 326 -23.68 7.12 6.49
C ASP A 326 -22.57 6.14 6.10
N PHE A 327 -21.31 6.59 6.01
CA PHE A 327 -20.19 5.73 5.63
C PHE A 327 -19.69 4.87 6.78
N GLY A 328 -19.40 3.60 6.51
CA GLY A 328 -18.79 2.69 7.47
C GLY A 328 -19.69 2.37 8.65
N GLU A 329 -19.15 1.63 9.62
CA GLU A 329 -19.78 1.38 10.90
C GLU A 329 -18.77 1.45 12.04
N VAL A 330 -19.21 1.95 13.19
CA VAL A 330 -18.49 1.86 14.45
C VAL A 330 -18.85 0.51 15.08
N LEU A 331 -17.84 -0.32 15.31
CA LEU A 331 -18.01 -1.66 15.84
C LEU A 331 -18.01 -1.60 17.37
N ALA A 332 -19.07 -2.12 18.02
CA ALA A 332 -19.22 -2.18 19.47
C ALA A 332 -18.44 -3.35 20.07
#